data_AF-A0A1I1UL31-F1
#
_entry.id   AF-A0A1I1UL31-F1
#
_cell.length_a   1.000
_cell.length_b   1.000
_cell.length_c   1.000
_cell.angle_alpha   90.00
_cell.angle_beta   90.00
_cell.angle_gamma   90.00
#
_symmetry.space_group_name_H-M   'P 1'
#
loop_
_entity.id
_entity.type
_entity.pdbx_description
1 polymer ?
#
loop_
_entity_poly.entity_id
_entity_poly.type
_entity_poly.pdbx_seq_one_letter_code
_entity_poly.pdbx_strand_id
1 'polypeptide(L)' 'MSKEGKLVILNETFKKEGSPEDIEGLTIMVDGVIKQAFDKIKYDREYTSYNEVLRDVIFEGVSGIIKNS' A
#
# COMPACT_ATOMS: atom_id res chain seq x y z
N MET A 1 19.91 9.61 -16.02
CA MET A 1 18.52 9.13 -16.20
C MET A 1 17.95 8.90 -14.82
N SER A 2 17.12 9.82 -14.34
CA SER A 2 16.46 9.71 -13.04
C SER A 2 15.60 8.45 -13.07
N LYS A 3 15.89 7.48 -12.20
CA LYS A 3 14.95 6.38 -11.95
C LYS A 3 13.73 7.02 -11.28
N GLU A 4 12.79 7.48 -12.08
CA GLU A 4 11.42 7.75 -11.62
C GLU A 4 10.99 6.56 -10.78
N GLY A 5 10.61 6.81 -9.53
CA GLY A 5 10.35 5.79 -8.53
C GLY A 5 9.27 4.83 -9.01
N LYS A 6 9.68 3.69 -9.58
CA LYS A 6 8.75 2.64 -9.99
C LYS A 6 8.29 1.90 -8.75
N LEU A 7 7.01 2.05 -8.41
CA LEU A 7 6.34 1.15 -7.47
C LEU A 7 6.02 -0.14 -8.21
N VAL A 8 6.51 -1.27 -7.71
CA VAL A 8 6.18 -2.59 -8.26
C VAL A 8 5.07 -3.19 -7.40
N ILE A 9 3.94 -3.49 -8.06
CA ILE A 9 2.79 -4.15 -7.45
C ILE A 9 2.55 -5.44 -8.22
N LEU A 10 2.47 -6.55 -7.50
CA LEU A 10 2.03 -7.84 -8.00
C LEU A 10 0.56 -8.02 -7.61
N ASN A 11 -0.26 -8.47 -8.55
CA ASN A 11 -1.66 -8.79 -8.28
C ASN A 11 -1.87 -10.29 -8.37
N GLU A 12 -2.66 -10.82 -7.45
CA GLU A 12 -3.16 -12.18 -7.47
C GLU A 12 -4.67 -12.15 -7.20
N THR A 13 -5.41 -13.04 -7.84
CA THR A 13 -6.86 -13.13 -7.66
C THR A 13 -7.18 -14.38 -6.84
N PHE A 14 -7.91 -14.20 -5.76
CA PHE A 14 -8.31 -15.24 -4.81
C PHE A 14 -9.82 -15.45 -4.87
N LYS A 15 -10.26 -16.71 -4.77
CA LYS A 15 -11.68 -17.01 -4.54
C LYS A 15 -12.03 -16.70 -3.09
N LYS A 16 -13.08 -15.92 -2.85
CA LYS A 16 -13.61 -15.70 -1.51
C LYS A 16 -14.36 -16.94 -1.04
N GLU A 17 -13.98 -17.49 0.11
CA GLU A 17 -14.65 -18.67 0.66
C GLU A 17 -16.14 -18.37 0.90
N GLY A 18 -17.01 -19.24 0.37
CA GLY A 18 -18.47 -19.09 0.50
C GLY A 18 -19.10 -17.96 -0.33
N SER A 19 -18.37 -17.34 -1.26
CA SER A 19 -18.90 -16.28 -2.14
C SER A 19 -18.53 -16.53 -3.61
N PRO A 20 -19.37 -16.14 -4.57
CA PRO A 20 -19.00 -16.14 -5.99
C PRO A 20 -18.00 -15.03 -6.33
N GLU A 21 -17.74 -14.10 -5.41
CA GLU A 21 -16.84 -12.97 -5.60
C GLU A 21 -15.37 -13.39 -5.62
N ASP A 22 -14.63 -12.77 -6.52
CA ASP A 22 -13.17 -12.82 -6.54
C ASP A 22 -12.61 -11.64 -5.73
N ILE A 23 -11.51 -11.89 -5.00
CA ILE A 23 -10.77 -10.90 -4.23
C ILE A 23 -9.43 -10.66 -4.90
N GLU A 24 -9.04 -9.40 -5.07
CA GLU A 24 -7.68 -9.07 -5.49
C GLU A 24 -6.76 -8.92 -4.27
N GLY A 25 -5.71 -9.73 -4.22
CA GLY A 25 -4.58 -9.52 -3.32
C GLY A 25 -3.48 -8.75 -4.03
N LEU A 26 -2.93 -7.76 -3.34
CA LEU A 26 -1.86 -6.91 -3.85
C LEU A 26 -0.61 -7.10 -2.99
N THR A 27 0.50 -7.45 -3.63
CA THR A 27 1.82 -7.45 -3.00
C THR A 27 2.63 -6.27 -3.54
N ILE A 28 3.18 -5.46 -2.64
CA ILE A 28 3.93 -4.25 -3.01
C ILE A 28 5.39 -4.42 -2.63
N MET A 29 6.30 -4.17 -3.57
CA MET A 29 7.73 -4.11 -3.30
C MET A 29 8.11 -2.68 -2.89
N VAL A 30 8.51 -2.51 -1.63
CA VAL A 30 8.86 -1.21 -1.05
C VAL A 30 10.36 -0.96 -1.17
N ASP A 31 10.79 -0.21 -2.19
CA ASP A 31 12.20 0.10 -2.46
C ASP A 31 12.44 1.56 -2.94
N GLY A 32 13.66 2.07 -2.79
CA GLY A 32 14.04 3.40 -3.26
C GLY A 32 13.29 4.53 -2.55
N VAL A 33 12.70 5.46 -3.31
CA VAL A 33 12.04 6.66 -2.76
C VAL A 33 10.83 6.29 -1.91
N ILE A 34 10.03 5.28 -2.31
CA ILE A 34 8.87 4.86 -1.52
C ILE A 34 9.32 4.29 -0.16
N LYS A 35 10.45 3.59 -0.12
CA LYS A 35 11.02 3.07 1.14
C LYS A 35 11.38 4.20 2.11
N GLN A 36 11.98 5.28 1.62
CA GLN A 36 12.31 6.43 2.46
C GLN A 36 11.06 7.06 3.09
N ALA A 37 9.97 7.17 2.32
CA ALA A 37 8.69 7.64 2.85
C ALA A 37 8.10 6.67 3.88
N PHE A 38 8.12 5.37 3.60
CA PHE A 38 7.65 4.33 4.53
C PHE A 38 8.44 4.34 5.84
N ASP A 39 9.78 4.43 5.77
CA ASP A 39 10.66 4.52 6.94
C ASP A 39 10.36 5.75 7.78
N LYS A 40 10.15 6.91 7.13
CA LYS A 40 9.82 8.15 7.82
C LYS A 40 8.48 8.04 8.56
N ILE A 41 7.43 7.57 7.89
CA ILE A 41 6.11 7.42 8.52
C ILE A 41 6.18 6.41 9.66
N LYS A 42 6.88 5.28 9.44
CA LYS A 42 7.08 4.26 10.46
C LYS A 42 7.73 4.85 11.72
N TYR A 43 8.78 5.64 11.56
CA TYR A 43 9.46 6.30 12.66
C TYR A 43 8.57 7.34 13.35
N ASP A 44 7.97 8.25 12.58
CA ASP A 44 7.15 9.36 13.11
C ASP A 44 5.88 8.87 13.84
N ARG A 45 5.35 7.69 13.48
CA ARG A 45 4.17 7.06 14.08
C ARG A 45 4.50 5.94 15.07
N GLU A 46 5.78 5.69 15.32
CA GLU A 46 6.27 4.60 16.19
C GLU A 46 5.75 3.20 15.80
N TYR A 47 5.57 2.96 14.49
CA TYR A 47 5.13 1.66 13.99
C TYR A 47 6.24 0.62 13.99
N THR A 48 5.84 -0.63 14.16
CA THR A 48 6.77 -1.77 14.21
C THR A 48 6.98 -2.40 12.84
N SER A 49 6.03 -2.24 11.92
CA SER A 49 6.05 -2.85 10.59
C SER A 49 5.59 -1.91 9.47
N TYR A 50 5.96 -2.23 8.23
CA TYR A 50 5.44 -1.55 7.04
C TYR A 50 3.96 -1.85 6.76
N ASN A 51 3.41 -2.94 7.32
CA ASN A 51 1.99 -3.24 7.19
C ASN A 51 1.14 -2.19 7.90
N GLU A 52 1.59 -1.69 9.05
CA GLU A 52 0.92 -0.60 9.77
C GLU A 52 0.98 0.71 8.98
N VAL A 53 2.15 1.03 8.40
CA VAL A 53 2.29 2.18 7.50
C VAL A 53 1.34 2.06 6.30
N LEU A 54 1.32 0.90 5.64
CA LEU A 54 0.50 0.68 4.45
C LEU A 54 -1.00 0.78 4.76
N ARG A 55 -1.44 0.24 5.90
CA ARG A 55 -2.82 0.34 6.37
C ARG A 55 -3.27 1.80 6.43
N ASP A 56 -2.49 2.65 7.09
CA ASP A 56 -2.82 4.06 7.24
C ASP A 56 -2.79 4.81 5.92
N VAL A 57 -1.75 4.58 5.11
CA VAL A 57 -1.62 5.19 3.77
C VAL A 57 -2.82 4.86 2.89
N ILE A 58 -3.31 3.61 2.92
CA ILE A 58 -4.50 3.22 2.16
C ILE A 58 -5.74 3.94 2.69
N PHE A 59 -5.98 3.95 4.00
CA PHE A 59 -7.18 4.59 4.56
C PHE A 59 -7.21 6.11 4.36
N GLU A 60 -6.07 6.78 4.59
CA GLU A 60 -5.93 8.21 4.34
C GLU A 60 -6.10 8.53 2.85
N GLY A 61 -5.46 7.75 1.97
CA GLY A 61 -5.56 7.90 0.52
C GLY A 61 -6.98 7.70 -0.01
N VAL A 62 -7.64 6.59 0.34
CA VAL A 62 -9.02 6.29 -0.06
C VAL A 62 -9.97 7.34 0.46
N SER A 63 -9.85 7.73 1.74
CA SER A 63 -10.68 8.80 2.32
C SER A 63 -10.49 10.13 1.59
N GLY A 64 -9.27 10.45 1.19
CA GLY A 64 -8.95 11.64 0.41
C GLY A 64 -9.57 11.61 -0.99
N ILE A 65 -9.55 10.45 -1.68
CA ILE A 65 -10.16 10.29 -3.01
C ILE A 65 -11.68 10.40 -2.92
N ILE A 66 -12.31 9.68 -1.99
CA ILE A 66 -13.77 9.66 -1.85
C ILE A 66 -14.31 11.03 -1.43
N LYS A 67 -13.64 11.76 -0.53
CA LYS A 67 -14.08 13.11 -0.12
C LYS A 67 -14.02 14.13 -1.25
N ASN A 68 -13.20 13.89 -2.26
CA ASN A 68 -13.02 14.77 -3.42
C ASN A 68 -13.77 14.28 -4.68
N SER A 69 -14.59 13.23 -4.55
CA SER A 69 -15.44 12.67 -5.60
C SER A 69 -16.89 13.07 -5.37
#